data_AF-A0A8K0Q5Q7-F1
#
_entry.id   AF-A0A8K0Q5Q7-F1
#
_cell.length_a   1.000
_cell.length_b   1.000
_cell.length_c   1.000
_cell.angle_alpha   90.00
_cell.angle_beta   90.00
_cell.angle_gamma   90.00
#
_symmetry.space_group_name_H-M   'P 1'
#
loop_
_entity.id
_entity.type
_entity.pdbx_description
1 polymer ?
#
loop_
_entity_poly.entity_id
_entity_poly.type
_entity_poly.pdbx_seq_one_letter_code
_entity_poly.pdbx_strand_id
1 'polypeptide(L)'
;MGYDIQAPRRSISTFGFVFFLHLVCSVLADVPHHTDWQSYQDGKLGLQPNQTFHSAPHIGAPIYQVNKFDYEKVDKSPYIFLAGAYSEGLYGPSIISSEDLSLVWADERYSTGRATKPYIFKGQPVIAAYAGDRIRIYNQHYQQLYQVGWQLESPNRQGLNNHECYITEDDTVVIIFDEYTPADLTSLGGPAEGHGVIQQHVQEIDPVTNTVLFHFSTLNHFPVSSSLMPYWDNGGLFHDYSHMNSAQKTPEGDFLLSIKHFGCIIMVNGRNAQPKWIMGGARNQFTDITKDGTATFGPQHHARISGKNRITLFDNAQWNNGFCEGRGSKGGHCSRGLELEYDLEAMTVWVVNEWYHPQGLISATRGGVQPLPNGNTLIAWGQNAMYTEHTPDGEVVMDIQRSLVDEDRLGHNTLIAYRAWKGDWEGKPTWGPNISANADASGNMTIYVSWNGATAVKRWVLLLSTSLSSLNGPKKVASESRRMGFETGFVLPRDWDATFARVAALDKNGEIIGSTPAVDIATGAIHALAYEVSSVRVDESASANPKYCVTSVSSTAYGNIGDISSMPLYLACATSVGLAIALGYVLQTRQPSKKMSAI
;
A
#
# COMPACT_ATOMS: atom_id res chain seq x y z
N MET A 1 -91.30 6.37 -0.05
CA MET A 1 -90.68 5.39 -0.97
C MET A 1 -89.90 6.25 -1.98
N GLY A 2 -88.58 6.39 -1.94
CA GLY A 2 -87.50 5.38 -1.79
C GLY A 2 -87.34 4.70 -3.16
N TYR A 3 -86.23 4.68 -3.91
CA TYR A 3 -84.77 4.69 -3.64
C TYR A 3 -84.04 4.94 -5.00
N ASP A 4 -82.76 5.33 -5.19
CA ASP A 4 -81.63 5.82 -4.36
C ASP A 4 -80.53 6.46 -5.30
N ILE A 5 -79.27 6.51 -4.86
CA ILE A 5 -77.98 6.70 -5.58
C ILE A 5 -77.57 8.16 -5.86
N GLN A 6 -76.81 8.73 -4.92
CA GLN A 6 -75.87 9.84 -5.14
C GLN A 6 -74.43 9.33 -5.23
N ALA A 7 -73.60 9.98 -6.05
CA ALA A 7 -72.14 9.92 -5.98
C ALA A 7 -71.57 11.34 -5.76
N PRO A 8 -70.61 11.56 -4.84
CA PRO A 8 -70.25 12.90 -4.39
C PRO A 8 -69.15 13.60 -5.21
N ARG A 9 -69.19 14.94 -5.19
CA ARG A 9 -68.19 15.83 -5.81
C ARG A 9 -66.86 15.78 -5.05
N ARG A 10 -65.73 15.79 -5.77
CA ARG A 10 -64.40 16.10 -5.19
C ARG A 10 -64.10 17.60 -5.31
N SER A 11 -63.69 18.23 -4.23
CA SER A 11 -62.99 19.52 -4.26
C SER A 11 -61.49 19.31 -4.45
N ILE A 12 -60.80 20.32 -4.98
CA ILE A 12 -59.35 20.30 -5.24
C ILE A 12 -58.66 21.06 -4.10
N SER A 13 -57.64 20.45 -3.48
CA SER A 13 -56.74 21.11 -2.55
C SER A 13 -55.29 20.85 -2.96
N THR A 14 -54.63 21.88 -3.50
CA THR A 14 -53.26 21.80 -4.00
C THR A 14 -52.27 21.84 -2.84
N PHE A 15 -51.66 20.69 -2.48
CA PHE A 15 -50.51 20.66 -1.57
C PHE A 15 -49.22 20.87 -2.37
N GLY A 16 -48.55 22.00 -2.16
CA GLY A 16 -47.22 22.25 -2.70
C GLY A 16 -46.16 21.55 -1.86
N PHE A 17 -45.50 20.54 -2.42
CA PHE A 17 -44.27 19.98 -1.83
C PHE A 17 -43.09 20.90 -2.15
N VAL A 18 -42.58 21.60 -1.13
CA VAL A 18 -41.30 22.32 -1.23
C VAL A 18 -40.18 21.29 -1.05
N PHE A 19 -39.61 20.83 -2.18
CA PHE A 19 -38.36 20.08 -2.15
C PHE A 19 -37.21 21.04 -1.83
N PHE A 20 -36.73 21.00 -0.58
CA PHE A 20 -35.41 21.56 -0.25
C PHE A 20 -34.32 20.65 -0.84
N LEU A 21 -33.91 20.91 -2.09
CA LEU A 21 -32.65 20.41 -2.60
C LEU A 21 -31.51 20.99 -1.74
N HIS A 22 -31.02 20.20 -0.78
CA HIS A 22 -29.70 20.45 -0.22
C HIS A 22 -28.69 20.07 -1.30
N LEU A 23 -28.04 21.07 -1.90
CA LEU A 23 -26.81 20.80 -2.65
C LEU A 23 -25.78 20.27 -1.64
N VAL A 24 -25.55 18.97 -1.68
CA VAL A 24 -24.41 18.35 -1.01
C VAL A 24 -23.15 18.75 -1.78
N CYS A 25 -22.54 19.87 -1.40
CA CYS A 25 -21.15 20.13 -1.77
C CYS A 25 -20.26 19.13 -1.03
N SER A 26 -20.00 17.99 -1.67
CA SER A 26 -19.02 17.01 -1.21
C SER A 26 -17.61 17.57 -1.40
N VAL A 27 -17.10 18.30 -0.40
CA VAL A 27 -15.66 18.50 -0.24
C VAL A 27 -15.08 17.16 0.21
N LEU A 28 -14.12 16.66 -0.56
CA LEU A 28 -13.43 15.40 -0.34
C LEU A 28 -12.13 15.70 0.42
N ALA A 29 -11.92 15.01 1.54
CA ALA A 29 -10.73 15.18 2.37
C ALA A 29 -9.56 14.32 1.86
N ASP A 30 -9.83 13.06 1.50
CA ASP A 30 -8.96 12.23 0.67
C ASP A 30 -9.42 12.30 -0.80
N VAL A 31 -8.47 12.32 -1.74
CA VAL A 31 -8.73 12.19 -3.18
C VAL A 31 -9.19 10.75 -3.50
N PRO A 32 -10.29 10.56 -4.25
CA PRO A 32 -10.75 9.23 -4.64
C PRO A 32 -9.73 8.47 -5.49
N HIS A 33 -9.75 7.14 -5.36
CA HIS A 33 -8.97 6.25 -6.21
C HIS A 33 -9.38 6.40 -7.68
N HIS A 34 -8.38 6.36 -8.56
CA HIS A 34 -8.58 6.35 -9.99
C HIS A 34 -9.00 4.94 -10.46
N THR A 35 -9.81 4.88 -11.52
CA THR A 35 -10.30 3.59 -12.07
C THR A 35 -10.14 3.46 -13.58
N ASP A 36 -9.94 4.56 -14.32
CA ASP A 36 -9.63 4.51 -15.75
C ASP A 36 -8.15 4.17 -15.97
N TRP A 37 -7.86 2.89 -16.20
CA TRP A 37 -6.48 2.41 -16.36
C TRP A 37 -5.72 3.13 -17.48
N GLN A 38 -6.37 3.42 -18.62
CA GLN A 38 -5.71 4.07 -19.75
C GLN A 38 -5.34 5.51 -19.40
N SER A 39 -6.29 6.26 -18.83
CA SER A 39 -6.06 7.64 -18.37
C SER A 39 -4.98 7.74 -17.29
N TYR A 40 -4.84 6.71 -16.44
CA TYR A 40 -3.73 6.63 -15.49
C TYR A 40 -2.40 6.38 -16.21
N GLN A 41 -2.32 5.35 -17.06
CA GLN A 41 -1.11 4.98 -17.81
C GLN A 41 -0.64 6.05 -18.81
N ASP A 42 -1.55 6.88 -19.34
CA ASP A 42 -1.25 8.09 -20.13
C ASP A 42 -0.56 9.20 -19.30
N GLY A 43 -0.39 9.02 -17.99
CA GLY A 43 0.30 9.94 -17.10
C GLY A 43 -0.49 11.19 -16.72
N LYS A 44 -1.84 11.19 -16.83
CA LYS A 44 -2.66 12.39 -16.55
C LYS A 44 -2.58 12.89 -15.11
N LEU A 45 -2.18 12.05 -14.16
CA LEU A 45 -1.91 12.40 -12.76
C LEU A 45 -0.40 12.52 -12.45
N GLY A 46 0.44 12.56 -13.47
CA GLY A 46 1.90 12.48 -13.36
C GLY A 46 2.41 11.05 -13.19
N LEU A 47 3.73 10.90 -13.09
CA LEU A 47 4.39 9.60 -12.90
C LEU A 47 4.11 9.01 -11.51
N GLN A 48 3.86 9.86 -10.51
CA GLN A 48 3.74 9.48 -9.11
C GLN A 48 2.55 10.19 -8.47
N PRO A 49 1.32 9.77 -8.81
CA PRO A 49 0.11 10.41 -8.33
C PRO A 49 0.08 10.40 -6.80
N ASN A 50 0.08 11.58 -6.20
CA ASN A 50 0.06 11.76 -4.75
C ASN A 50 -0.92 12.85 -4.34
N GLN A 51 -1.27 12.82 -3.05
CA GLN A 51 -2.12 13.78 -2.38
C GLN A 51 -1.45 14.23 -1.08
N THR A 52 -1.81 15.43 -0.62
CA THR A 52 -1.40 16.01 0.66
C THR A 52 -2.64 16.43 1.44
N PHE A 53 -2.50 16.56 2.76
CA PHE A 53 -3.62 16.73 3.68
C PHE A 53 -3.60 18.12 4.34
N HIS A 54 -4.78 18.72 4.57
CA HIS A 54 -4.87 20.06 5.14
C HIS A 54 -4.41 20.13 6.61
N SER A 55 -4.72 19.11 7.40
CA SER A 55 -4.32 18.96 8.80
C SER A 55 -2.93 18.36 8.97
N ALA A 56 -2.38 17.69 7.95
CA ALA A 56 -1.04 17.12 7.95
C ALA A 56 -0.26 17.40 6.65
N PRO A 57 0.07 18.67 6.35
CA PRO A 57 0.60 19.09 5.05
C PRO A 57 2.04 18.63 4.74
N HIS A 58 2.67 17.91 5.66
CA HIS A 58 4.01 17.32 5.51
C HIS A 58 3.98 15.80 5.26
N ILE A 59 2.78 15.21 5.15
CA ILE A 59 2.57 13.79 4.89
C ILE A 59 2.00 13.65 3.48
N GLY A 60 2.60 12.76 2.68
CA GLY A 60 2.08 12.37 1.39
C GLY A 60 1.29 11.06 1.48
N ALA A 61 0.31 10.88 0.60
CA ALA A 61 -0.26 9.57 0.31
C ALA A 61 -0.33 9.37 -1.21
N PRO A 62 -0.24 8.12 -1.71
CA PRO A 62 -0.42 7.87 -3.14
C PRO A 62 -1.91 8.00 -3.51
N ILE A 63 -2.18 8.40 -4.75
CA ILE A 63 -3.49 8.24 -5.38
C ILE A 63 -3.41 6.93 -6.19
N TYR A 64 -4.13 5.91 -5.74
CA TYR A 64 -4.08 4.60 -6.38
C TYR A 64 -4.91 4.56 -7.66
N GLN A 65 -4.46 3.78 -8.65
CA GLN A 65 -5.32 3.21 -9.68
C GLN A 65 -5.77 1.83 -9.21
N VAL A 66 -7.09 1.63 -9.13
CA VAL A 66 -7.75 0.39 -8.70
C VAL A 66 -8.35 -0.29 -9.92
N ASN A 67 -7.70 -1.35 -10.39
CA ASN A 67 -8.18 -2.13 -11.55
C ASN A 67 -9.22 -3.17 -11.13
N LYS A 68 -9.02 -3.81 -9.98
CA LYS A 68 -9.98 -4.73 -9.35
C LYS A 68 -9.86 -4.67 -7.84
N PHE A 69 -11.01 -4.74 -7.16
CA PHE A 69 -11.08 -4.88 -5.71
C PHE A 69 -12.41 -5.56 -5.34
N ASP A 70 -12.38 -6.89 -5.23
CA ASP A 70 -13.49 -7.72 -4.76
C ASP A 70 -13.40 -7.84 -3.23
N TYR A 71 -14.11 -6.97 -2.51
CA TYR A 71 -14.02 -6.90 -1.06
C TYR A 71 -14.41 -8.21 -0.38
N GLU A 72 -15.32 -9.02 -0.94
CA GLU A 72 -15.80 -10.24 -0.30
C GLU A 72 -14.77 -11.38 -0.37
N LYS A 73 -13.94 -11.43 -1.42
CA LYS A 73 -12.94 -12.49 -1.62
C LYS A 73 -11.54 -12.17 -1.09
N VAL A 74 -11.20 -10.90 -0.90
CA VAL A 74 -9.87 -10.54 -0.34
C VAL A 74 -9.73 -10.98 1.13
N ASP A 75 -8.50 -11.27 1.51
CA ASP A 75 -8.10 -11.50 2.89
C ASP A 75 -8.43 -10.30 3.78
N LYS A 76 -8.82 -10.57 5.02
CA LYS A 76 -9.33 -9.55 5.95
C LYS A 76 -8.28 -9.03 6.93
N SER A 77 -6.99 -9.34 6.74
CA SER A 77 -5.90 -8.72 7.50
C SER A 77 -5.94 -7.20 7.33
N PRO A 78 -6.10 -6.42 8.41
CA PRO A 78 -6.63 -5.06 8.32
C PRO A 78 -5.70 -4.05 7.63
N TYR A 79 -4.40 -4.33 7.52
CA TYR A 79 -3.43 -3.38 6.99
C TYR A 79 -2.52 -3.96 5.91
N ILE A 80 -2.13 -3.10 4.98
CA ILE A 80 -1.06 -3.32 4.00
C ILE A 80 0.16 -2.50 4.44
N PHE A 81 1.31 -3.15 4.62
CA PHE A 81 2.58 -2.53 4.97
C PHE A 81 3.41 -2.35 3.72
N LEU A 82 3.85 -1.11 3.51
CA LEU A 82 4.65 -0.69 2.38
C LEU A 82 5.86 0.11 2.87
N ALA A 83 6.87 0.18 2.00
CA ALA A 83 7.94 1.14 2.11
C ALA A 83 8.07 1.86 0.77
N GLY A 84 8.27 3.18 0.80
CA GLY A 84 8.40 3.97 -0.41
C GLY A 84 8.46 5.46 -0.11
N ALA A 85 8.62 6.25 -1.18
CA ALA A 85 8.40 7.68 -1.12
C ALA A 85 6.90 8.00 -1.18
N TYR A 86 6.50 9.12 -0.59
CA TYR A 86 5.14 9.64 -0.66
C TYR A 86 5.13 11.17 -0.79
N SER A 87 6.10 11.86 -0.15
CA SER A 87 6.53 13.23 -0.47
C SER A 87 7.89 13.26 -1.23
N GLU A 88 8.25 14.43 -1.78
CA GLU A 88 9.41 14.59 -2.68
C GLU A 88 10.75 14.19 -2.02
N GLY A 89 11.31 13.06 -2.44
CA GLY A 89 12.63 12.58 -2.01
C GLY A 89 12.70 11.97 -0.60
N LEU A 90 11.59 11.92 0.12
CA LEU A 90 11.49 11.36 1.47
C LEU A 90 10.81 9.99 1.44
N TYR A 91 11.38 9.04 2.17
CA TYR A 91 10.97 7.65 2.21
C TYR A 91 10.75 7.19 3.65
N GLY A 92 9.99 6.11 3.82
CA GLY A 92 9.99 5.37 5.06
C GLY A 92 8.97 4.24 5.13
N PRO A 93 8.77 3.68 6.33
CA PRO A 93 7.70 2.73 6.58
C PRO A 93 6.34 3.41 6.50
N SER A 94 5.35 2.66 6.01
CA SER A 94 3.97 3.12 5.88
C SER A 94 2.99 1.98 6.11
N ILE A 95 1.81 2.33 6.60
CA ILE A 95 0.68 1.45 6.86
C ILE A 95 -0.50 2.02 6.11
N ILE A 96 -1.10 1.20 5.27
CA ILE A 96 -2.27 1.50 4.47
C ILE A 96 -3.41 0.63 5.00
N SER A 97 -4.62 1.18 5.08
CA SER A 97 -5.84 0.43 5.37
C SER A 97 -6.14 -0.56 4.24
N SER A 98 -6.30 -1.84 4.54
CA SER A 98 -6.70 -2.84 3.55
C SER A 98 -8.17 -2.71 3.12
N GLU A 99 -8.99 -1.94 3.87
CA GLU A 99 -10.43 -1.81 3.67
C GLU A 99 -10.77 -0.78 2.59
N ASP A 100 -10.06 0.35 2.58
CA ASP A 100 -10.32 1.51 1.72
C ASP A 100 -9.07 2.10 1.05
N LEU A 101 -7.91 1.45 1.22
CA LEU A 101 -6.59 1.90 0.76
C LEU A 101 -6.15 3.27 1.30
N SER A 102 -6.80 3.77 2.36
CA SER A 102 -6.41 5.03 3.01
C SER A 102 -5.05 4.91 3.71
N LEU A 103 -4.31 6.02 3.79
CA LEU A 103 -3.14 6.07 4.66
C LEU A 103 -3.58 5.90 6.13
N VAL A 104 -2.78 5.20 6.92
CA VAL A 104 -2.97 5.04 8.36
C VAL A 104 -1.75 5.55 9.11
N TRP A 105 -0.55 5.22 8.62
CA TRP A 105 0.72 5.74 9.14
C TRP A 105 1.74 5.96 8.04
N ALA A 106 2.52 7.03 8.12
CA ALA A 106 3.77 7.20 7.40
C ALA A 106 4.85 7.83 8.30
N ASP A 107 6.11 7.43 8.09
CA ASP A 107 7.30 8.05 8.67
C ASP A 107 8.29 8.47 7.57
N GLU A 108 7.99 9.58 6.92
CA GLU A 108 8.71 10.12 5.77
C GLU A 108 9.96 10.93 6.18
N ARG A 109 10.79 10.40 7.08
CA ARG A 109 12.00 11.08 7.58
C ARG A 109 13.31 10.54 7.01
N TYR A 110 13.28 9.48 6.21
CA TYR A 110 14.49 8.80 5.74
C TYR A 110 14.77 9.09 4.26
N SER A 111 16.04 9.11 3.88
CA SER A 111 16.46 9.19 2.47
C SER A 111 16.20 7.90 1.67
N THR A 112 15.84 6.82 2.35
CA THR A 112 15.45 5.54 1.75
C THR A 112 14.72 4.67 2.78
N GLY A 113 13.80 3.80 2.33
CA GLY A 113 13.07 2.87 3.19
C GLY A 113 12.60 1.64 2.41
N ARG A 114 12.75 0.43 2.99
CA ARG A 114 12.42 -0.86 2.36
C ARG A 114 11.94 -1.91 3.38
N ALA A 115 11.25 -2.93 2.89
CA ALA A 115 10.91 -4.16 3.62
C ALA A 115 10.17 -3.99 4.97
N THR A 116 9.34 -2.95 5.09
CA THR A 116 8.47 -2.72 6.26
C THR A 116 7.45 -3.84 6.43
N LYS A 117 7.42 -4.51 7.59
CA LYS A 117 6.31 -5.38 8.00
C LYS A 117 6.21 -5.55 9.53
N PRO A 118 5.06 -6.01 10.07
CA PRO A 118 4.93 -6.35 11.47
C PRO A 118 5.63 -7.68 11.80
N TYR A 119 6.03 -7.80 13.06
CA TYR A 119 6.63 -8.98 13.68
C TYR A 119 6.13 -9.10 15.13
N ILE A 120 6.26 -10.29 15.71
CA ILE A 120 6.33 -10.44 17.16
C ILE A 120 7.81 -10.48 17.53
N PHE A 121 8.20 -9.68 18.51
CA PHE A 121 9.55 -9.61 19.07
C PHE A 121 9.47 -9.61 20.60
N LYS A 122 10.05 -10.61 21.26
CA LYS A 122 10.01 -10.82 22.72
C LYS A 122 8.59 -10.83 23.27
N GLY A 123 7.69 -11.46 22.51
CA GLY A 123 6.24 -11.54 22.79
C GLY A 123 5.47 -10.22 22.60
N GLN A 124 6.09 -9.17 22.04
CA GLN A 124 5.46 -7.87 21.79
C GLN A 124 5.33 -7.59 20.28
N PRO A 125 4.23 -7.01 19.80
CA PRO A 125 4.10 -6.57 18.41
C PRO A 125 5.05 -5.39 18.11
N VAL A 126 5.84 -5.53 17.05
CA VAL A 126 6.74 -4.50 16.53
C VAL A 126 6.61 -4.36 15.02
N ILE A 127 6.99 -3.21 14.46
CA ILE A 127 7.29 -3.08 13.02
C ILE A 127 8.80 -3.07 12.86
N ALA A 128 9.30 -3.79 11.86
CA ALA A 128 10.69 -3.65 11.43
C ALA A 128 10.74 -3.18 9.97
N ALA A 129 11.69 -2.29 9.68
CA ALA A 129 11.96 -1.80 8.33
C ALA A 129 13.47 -1.57 8.14
N TYR A 130 13.96 -1.76 6.91
CA TYR A 130 15.17 -1.08 6.50
C TYR A 130 14.82 0.40 6.31
N ALA A 131 15.51 1.31 6.98
CA ALA A 131 15.30 2.75 6.83
C ALA A 131 16.65 3.47 6.92
N GLY A 132 16.96 4.34 5.97
CA GLY A 132 18.26 5.01 5.85
C GLY A 132 19.42 4.03 5.62
N ASP A 133 20.08 3.65 6.71
CA ASP A 133 21.37 2.95 6.79
C ASP A 133 21.36 1.69 7.69
N ARG A 134 20.23 1.41 8.34
CA ARG A 134 20.06 0.35 9.35
C ARG A 134 18.69 -0.32 9.22
N ILE A 135 18.57 -1.54 9.71
CA ILE A 135 17.26 -2.07 10.11
C ILE A 135 16.86 -1.39 11.41
N ARG A 136 15.61 -0.94 11.51
CA ARG A 136 15.05 -0.26 12.67
C ARG A 136 13.79 -0.98 13.13
N ILE A 137 13.66 -1.19 14.44
CA ILE A 137 12.54 -1.89 15.08
C ILE A 137 11.75 -0.88 15.93
N TYR A 138 10.44 -0.81 15.76
CA TYR A 138 9.54 0.15 16.40
C TYR A 138 8.42 -0.56 17.16
N ASN A 139 8.06 -0.07 18.36
CA ASN A 139 6.90 -0.56 19.11
C ASN A 139 5.57 0.00 18.57
N GLN A 140 4.44 -0.42 19.17
CA GLN A 140 3.09 0.11 18.87
C GLN A 140 2.95 1.63 19.04
N HIS A 141 3.83 2.26 19.82
CA HIS A 141 3.89 3.71 20.02
C HIS A 141 4.78 4.42 18.98
N TYR A 142 5.25 3.70 17.96
CA TYR A 142 6.19 4.15 16.92
C TYR A 142 7.54 4.65 17.46
N GLN A 143 7.90 4.24 18.67
CA GLN A 143 9.19 4.53 19.27
C GLN A 143 10.20 3.48 18.78
N GLN A 144 11.35 3.93 18.25
CA GLN A 144 12.44 3.04 17.86
C GLN A 144 13.03 2.36 19.11
N LEU A 145 12.93 1.03 19.18
CA LEU A 145 13.50 0.21 20.24
C LEU A 145 14.96 -0.15 19.95
N TYR A 146 15.24 -0.55 18.70
CA TYR A 146 16.54 -1.06 18.27
C TYR A 146 16.90 -0.56 16.87
N GLN A 147 18.20 -0.53 16.59
CA GLN A 147 18.75 -0.39 15.25
C GLN A 147 19.86 -1.41 15.04
N VAL A 148 19.88 -2.09 13.90
CA VAL A 148 20.83 -3.18 13.59
C VAL A 148 21.57 -2.87 12.29
N GLY A 149 22.87 -3.14 12.31
CA GLY A 149 23.77 -3.04 11.16
C GLY A 149 24.87 -4.09 11.26
N TRP A 150 25.69 -4.19 10.22
CA TRP A 150 26.74 -5.20 10.12
C TRP A 150 27.80 -5.08 11.21
N GLN A 151 28.40 -6.21 11.54
CA GLN A 151 29.49 -6.34 12.51
C GLN A 151 30.61 -7.14 11.83
N LEU A 152 31.41 -6.46 11.00
CA LEU A 152 32.56 -7.06 10.31
C LEU A 152 33.69 -6.06 10.25
N GLU A 153 34.79 -6.36 10.94
CA GLU A 153 36.04 -5.60 10.82
C GLU A 153 36.69 -5.91 9.47
N SER A 154 36.65 -4.95 8.54
CA SER A 154 37.34 -5.03 7.25
C SER A 154 37.90 -3.66 6.87
N PRO A 155 39.07 -3.59 6.20
CA PRO A 155 39.57 -2.35 5.61
C PRO A 155 38.80 -1.95 4.34
N ASN A 156 37.98 -2.85 3.78
CA ASN A 156 37.22 -2.58 2.57
C ASN A 156 36.03 -1.66 2.86
N ARG A 157 35.56 -0.94 1.82
CA ARG A 157 34.29 -0.22 1.90
C ARG A 157 33.16 -1.23 2.15
N GLN A 158 32.21 -0.85 3.00
CA GLN A 158 31.03 -1.65 3.32
C GLN A 158 29.75 -0.80 3.20
N GLY A 159 28.60 -1.46 3.03
CA GLY A 159 27.29 -0.83 3.09
C GLY A 159 26.20 -1.84 3.47
N LEU A 160 25.21 -1.41 4.27
CA LEU A 160 24.09 -2.30 4.59
C LEU A 160 23.25 -2.50 3.33
N ASN A 161 22.98 -3.76 2.99
CA ASN A 161 22.18 -4.07 1.83
C ASN A 161 20.70 -3.95 2.20
N ASN A 162 19.97 -3.19 1.38
CA ASN A 162 18.59 -2.81 1.66
C ASN A 162 17.53 -3.79 1.12
N HIS A 163 17.92 -5.01 0.74
CA HIS A 163 17.01 -6.00 0.18
C HIS A 163 16.25 -6.82 1.23
N GLU A 164 16.79 -6.94 2.45
CA GLU A 164 16.23 -7.78 3.50
C GLU A 164 16.00 -7.02 4.81
N CYS A 165 14.93 -7.40 5.52
CA CYS A 165 14.63 -6.99 6.88
C CYS A 165 13.88 -8.12 7.57
N TYR A 166 14.61 -9.09 8.14
CA TYR A 166 14.03 -10.30 8.73
C TYR A 166 14.32 -10.40 10.23
N ILE A 167 13.27 -10.42 11.06
CA ILE A 167 13.34 -10.86 12.45
C ILE A 167 13.00 -12.35 12.48
N THR A 168 13.82 -13.15 13.19
CA THR A 168 13.64 -14.59 13.34
C THR A 168 12.67 -14.94 14.47
N GLU A 169 12.30 -16.23 14.57
CA GLU A 169 11.53 -16.75 15.72
C GLU A 169 12.34 -16.75 17.04
N ASP A 170 13.66 -16.59 16.98
CA ASP A 170 14.57 -16.52 18.14
C ASP A 170 14.79 -15.08 18.67
N ASP A 171 13.99 -14.11 18.22
CA ASP A 171 14.17 -12.67 18.51
C ASP A 171 15.53 -12.10 18.07
N THR A 172 16.08 -12.62 16.97
CA THR A 172 17.32 -12.13 16.32
C THR A 172 17.00 -11.48 14.97
N VAL A 173 17.96 -10.73 14.42
CA VAL A 173 17.80 -10.02 13.14
C VAL A 173 18.77 -10.60 12.10
N VAL A 174 18.24 -11.01 10.95
CA VAL A 174 19.03 -11.40 9.78
C VAL A 174 19.19 -10.20 8.86
N ILE A 175 20.44 -9.90 8.51
CA ILE A 175 20.82 -8.82 7.60
C ILE A 175 21.54 -9.38 6.38
N ILE A 176 21.46 -8.64 5.27
CA ILE A 176 22.40 -8.75 4.15
C ILE A 176 23.26 -7.48 4.17
N PHE A 177 24.54 -7.59 3.87
CA PHE A 177 25.39 -6.41 3.63
C PHE A 177 26.45 -6.67 2.56
N ASP A 178 26.93 -5.57 2.00
CA ASP A 178 27.83 -5.53 0.85
C ASP A 178 29.23 -5.12 1.33
N GLU A 179 30.25 -5.85 0.87
CA GLU A 179 31.67 -5.54 1.02
C GLU A 179 32.29 -5.40 -0.38
N TYR A 180 33.05 -4.33 -0.62
CA TYR A 180 33.67 -4.08 -1.93
C TYR A 180 35.08 -4.69 -1.97
N THR A 181 35.20 -5.88 -2.54
CA THR A 181 36.39 -6.76 -2.42
C THR A 181 37.12 -6.91 -3.76
N PRO A 182 38.45 -6.63 -3.85
CA PRO A 182 39.25 -6.88 -5.05
C PRO A 182 39.18 -8.34 -5.52
N ALA A 183 39.07 -8.57 -6.83
CA ALA A 183 38.90 -9.90 -7.41
C ALA A 183 39.27 -9.93 -8.90
N ASP A 184 39.73 -11.09 -9.39
CA ASP A 184 39.94 -11.35 -10.82
C ASP A 184 38.60 -11.52 -11.54
N LEU A 185 38.32 -10.65 -12.51
CA LEU A 185 37.07 -10.64 -13.28
C LEU A 185 37.22 -11.25 -14.69
N THR A 186 38.38 -11.80 -15.05
CA THR A 186 38.65 -12.37 -16.39
C THR A 186 37.65 -13.44 -16.78
N SER A 187 37.20 -14.26 -15.83
CA SER A 187 36.17 -15.29 -16.04
C SER A 187 34.81 -14.74 -16.47
N LEU A 188 34.54 -13.44 -16.27
CA LEU A 188 33.33 -12.74 -16.71
C LEU A 188 33.60 -11.79 -17.90
N GLY A 189 34.81 -11.80 -18.46
CA GLY A 189 35.25 -10.88 -19.52
C GLY A 189 35.79 -9.53 -19.02
N GLY A 190 36.05 -9.39 -17.71
CA GLY A 190 36.60 -8.19 -17.11
C GLY A 190 38.13 -8.21 -16.91
N PRO A 191 38.69 -7.18 -16.25
CA PRO A 191 40.12 -7.10 -15.95
C PRO A 191 40.53 -8.07 -14.83
N ALA A 192 41.82 -8.47 -14.82
CA ALA A 192 42.39 -9.32 -13.79
C ALA A 192 42.77 -8.56 -12.49
N GLU A 193 43.05 -7.26 -12.60
CA GLU A 193 43.51 -6.40 -11.51
C GLU A 193 42.84 -5.02 -11.57
N GLY A 194 42.96 -4.24 -10.49
CA GLY A 194 42.47 -2.85 -10.40
C GLY A 194 40.95 -2.71 -10.13
N HIS A 195 40.19 -3.79 -10.27
CA HIS A 195 38.76 -3.87 -9.98
C HIS A 195 38.47 -4.96 -8.94
N GLY A 196 37.20 -5.10 -8.56
CA GLY A 196 36.72 -6.16 -7.70
C GLY A 196 35.25 -6.50 -7.88
N VAL A 197 34.69 -7.19 -6.90
CA VAL A 197 33.27 -7.52 -6.84
C VAL A 197 32.58 -6.85 -5.65
N ILE A 198 31.25 -6.75 -5.73
CA ILE A 198 30.40 -6.62 -4.56
C ILE A 198 30.28 -8.01 -3.92
N GLN A 199 31.14 -8.30 -2.95
CA GLN A 199 31.01 -9.46 -2.07
C GLN A 199 29.82 -9.24 -1.15
N GLN A 200 29.02 -10.27 -0.91
CA GLN A 200 27.85 -10.14 -0.06
C GLN A 200 27.88 -11.12 1.09
N HIS A 201 27.31 -10.66 2.20
CA HIS A 201 27.32 -11.34 3.48
C HIS A 201 25.92 -11.46 4.03
N VAL A 202 25.73 -12.52 4.82
CA VAL A 202 24.57 -12.66 5.71
C VAL A 202 25.08 -12.72 7.13
N GLN A 203 24.45 -11.97 8.04
CA GLN A 203 24.66 -12.12 9.48
C GLN A 203 23.32 -12.31 10.18
N GLU A 204 23.29 -13.22 11.16
CA GLU A 204 22.30 -13.22 12.23
C GLU A 204 22.89 -12.47 13.42
N ILE A 205 22.15 -11.50 13.96
CA ILE A 205 22.62 -10.59 15.01
C ILE A 205 21.57 -10.51 16.13
N ASP A 206 21.99 -10.61 17.39
CA ASP A 206 21.17 -10.23 18.53
C ASP A 206 21.02 -8.69 18.58
N PRO A 207 19.81 -8.13 18.38
CA PRO A 207 19.61 -6.69 18.33
C PRO A 207 19.83 -5.96 19.66
N VAL A 208 19.92 -6.69 20.79
CA VAL A 208 20.20 -6.11 22.11
C VAL A 208 21.70 -5.98 22.34
N THR A 209 22.48 -7.02 22.04
CA THR A 209 23.92 -7.04 22.33
C THR A 209 24.79 -6.65 21.13
N ASN A 210 24.23 -6.62 19.91
CA ASN A 210 24.95 -6.58 18.63
C ASN A 210 25.91 -7.76 18.42
N THR A 211 25.70 -8.88 19.10
CA THR A 211 26.51 -10.10 18.92
C THR A 211 26.13 -10.79 17.61
N VAL A 212 27.14 -11.15 16.80
CA VAL A 212 26.95 -12.00 15.61
C VAL A 212 26.81 -13.45 16.04
N LEU A 213 25.72 -14.08 15.62
CA LEU A 213 25.37 -15.47 15.94
C LEU A 213 25.64 -16.42 14.75
N PHE A 214 25.56 -15.88 13.52
CA PHE A 214 25.87 -16.58 12.27
C PHE A 214 26.51 -15.61 11.28
N HIS A 215 27.42 -16.11 10.43
CA HIS A 215 28.02 -15.35 9.33
C HIS A 215 28.23 -16.24 8.09
N PHE A 216 27.87 -15.72 6.93
CA PHE A 216 28.14 -16.30 5.61
C PHE A 216 28.72 -15.22 4.69
N SER A 217 29.59 -15.60 3.75
CA SER A 217 30.10 -14.70 2.69
C SER A 217 30.11 -15.42 1.34
N THR A 218 29.74 -14.72 0.27
CA THR A 218 29.58 -15.36 -1.06
C THR A 218 30.90 -15.88 -1.63
N LEU A 219 32.02 -15.14 -1.50
CA LEU A 219 33.34 -15.58 -2.05
C LEU A 219 33.94 -16.80 -1.33
N ASN A 220 33.53 -17.13 -0.10
CA ASN A 220 34.00 -18.34 0.59
C ASN A 220 33.43 -19.64 -0.04
N HIS A 221 32.34 -19.55 -0.80
CA HIS A 221 31.61 -20.74 -1.32
C HIS A 221 31.36 -20.71 -2.83
N PHE A 222 31.46 -19.54 -3.47
CA PHE A 222 31.16 -19.33 -4.89
C PHE A 222 32.27 -18.49 -5.56
N PRO A 223 33.01 -19.04 -6.55
CA PRO A 223 33.94 -18.27 -7.35
C PRO A 223 33.18 -17.22 -8.19
N VAL A 224 33.89 -16.18 -8.64
CA VAL A 224 33.35 -15.08 -9.47
C VAL A 224 32.62 -15.61 -10.72
N SER A 225 33.13 -16.69 -11.32
CA SER A 225 32.53 -17.42 -12.45
C SER A 225 31.17 -18.07 -12.18
N SER A 226 30.63 -18.00 -10.95
CA SER A 226 29.25 -18.39 -10.64
C SER A 226 28.22 -17.35 -11.11
N SER A 227 28.67 -16.12 -11.42
CA SER A 227 27.83 -15.05 -11.95
C SER A 227 27.33 -15.37 -13.36
N LEU A 228 26.01 -15.33 -13.54
CA LEU A 228 25.35 -15.29 -14.85
C LEU A 228 25.44 -13.90 -15.49
N MET A 229 25.79 -12.87 -14.70
CA MET A 229 26.03 -11.53 -15.21
C MET A 229 27.46 -11.41 -15.77
N PRO A 230 27.63 -11.12 -17.08
CA PRO A 230 28.95 -10.80 -17.63
C PRO A 230 29.47 -9.50 -17.01
N TYR A 231 30.78 -9.29 -17.07
CA TYR A 231 31.38 -8.05 -16.63
C TYR A 231 30.84 -6.87 -17.46
N TRP A 232 30.45 -5.79 -16.77
CA TRP A 232 29.99 -4.56 -17.39
C TRP A 232 30.68 -3.37 -16.74
N ASP A 233 31.58 -2.71 -17.48
CA ASP A 233 32.22 -1.49 -17.01
C ASP A 233 31.26 -0.30 -17.09
N ASN A 234 30.65 0.03 -15.95
CA ASN A 234 29.82 1.22 -15.78
C ASN A 234 30.62 2.44 -15.28
N GLY A 235 31.93 2.49 -15.54
CA GLY A 235 32.85 3.45 -14.93
C GLY A 235 33.07 3.21 -13.42
N GLY A 236 32.82 1.98 -12.97
CA GLY A 236 32.82 1.58 -11.56
C GLY A 236 33.89 0.53 -11.24
N LEU A 237 34.55 0.66 -10.10
CA LEU A 237 35.63 -0.25 -9.67
C LEU A 237 35.14 -1.65 -9.24
N PHE A 238 33.83 -1.86 -9.08
CA PHE A 238 33.27 -3.10 -8.51
C PHE A 238 32.10 -3.64 -9.32
N HIS A 239 32.18 -4.93 -9.69
CA HIS A 239 31.14 -5.67 -10.41
C HIS A 239 30.14 -6.32 -9.44
N ASP A 240 28.84 -6.16 -9.71
CA ASP A 240 27.79 -6.80 -8.91
C ASP A 240 27.60 -8.26 -9.38
N TYR A 241 28.41 -9.17 -8.83
CA TYR A 241 28.49 -10.55 -9.32
C TYR A 241 27.44 -11.51 -8.71
N SER A 242 26.84 -11.17 -7.57
CA SER A 242 25.99 -12.11 -6.81
C SER A 242 24.56 -11.61 -6.58
N HIS A 243 24.38 -10.38 -6.08
CA HIS A 243 23.08 -9.75 -5.86
C HIS A 243 22.07 -10.63 -5.09
N MET A 244 22.52 -11.14 -3.94
CA MET A 244 21.67 -11.71 -2.91
C MET A 244 20.63 -10.69 -2.45
N ASN A 245 19.36 -11.14 -2.41
CA ASN A 245 18.21 -10.26 -2.25
C ASN A 245 17.12 -10.76 -1.27
N SER A 246 17.34 -11.91 -0.65
CA SER A 246 16.58 -12.35 0.52
C SER A 246 17.35 -13.44 1.27
N ALA A 247 17.17 -13.44 2.59
CA ALA A 247 17.70 -14.40 3.53
C ALA A 247 16.63 -14.74 4.58
N GLN A 248 16.43 -16.02 4.88
CA GLN A 248 15.51 -16.47 5.91
C GLN A 248 16.17 -17.56 6.76
N LYS A 249 16.17 -17.39 8.09
CA LYS A 249 16.47 -18.47 9.03
C LYS A 249 15.25 -19.40 9.13
N THR A 250 15.49 -20.70 8.99
CA THR A 250 14.52 -21.79 9.13
C THR A 250 14.34 -22.19 10.62
N PRO A 251 13.24 -22.85 10.99
CA PRO A 251 13.07 -23.39 12.35
C PRO A 251 14.17 -24.38 12.78
N GLU A 252 14.80 -25.07 11.83
CA GLU A 252 15.94 -25.96 12.07
C GLU A 252 17.27 -25.21 12.32
N GLY A 253 17.27 -23.87 12.14
CA GLY A 253 18.42 -22.98 12.29
C GLY A 253 19.29 -22.81 11.04
N ASP A 254 18.96 -23.49 9.94
CA ASP A 254 19.62 -23.32 8.63
C ASP A 254 19.08 -22.08 7.88
N PHE A 255 19.77 -21.62 6.84
CA PHE A 255 19.46 -20.37 6.14
C PHE A 255 19.11 -20.59 4.65
N LEU A 256 17.91 -20.17 4.24
CA LEU A 256 17.51 -20.09 2.84
C LEU A 256 17.92 -18.73 2.26
N LEU A 257 18.77 -18.71 1.23
CA LEU A 257 19.29 -17.50 0.59
C LEU A 257 18.92 -17.48 -0.91
N SER A 258 18.46 -16.32 -1.41
CA SER A 258 18.20 -16.10 -2.84
C SER A 258 19.28 -15.22 -3.45
N ILE A 259 19.96 -15.73 -4.48
CA ILE A 259 21.09 -15.06 -5.13
C ILE A 259 20.75 -14.80 -6.61
N LYS A 260 20.37 -13.55 -6.91
CA LYS A 260 19.77 -13.15 -8.19
C LYS A 260 20.72 -13.36 -9.37
N HIS A 261 21.98 -12.92 -9.26
CA HIS A 261 22.93 -12.98 -10.38
C HIS A 261 23.56 -14.36 -10.54
N PHE A 262 23.32 -15.30 -9.62
CA PHE A 262 23.60 -16.73 -9.82
C PHE A 262 22.38 -17.49 -10.37
N GLY A 263 21.20 -16.87 -10.40
CA GLY A 263 19.94 -17.51 -10.79
C GLY A 263 19.55 -18.68 -9.89
N CYS A 264 19.93 -18.64 -8.60
CA CYS A 264 19.78 -19.79 -7.70
C CYS A 264 19.30 -19.43 -6.30
N ILE A 265 18.70 -20.42 -5.66
CA ILE A 265 18.34 -20.45 -4.24
C ILE A 265 19.21 -21.52 -3.57
N ILE A 266 19.78 -21.18 -2.42
CA ILE A 266 20.65 -22.08 -1.67
C ILE A 266 20.16 -22.25 -0.24
N MET A 267 20.27 -23.47 0.29
CA MET A 267 20.13 -23.73 1.72
C MET A 267 21.52 -23.86 2.31
N VAL A 268 21.81 -23.09 3.36
CA VAL A 268 23.11 -23.02 4.03
C VAL A 268 22.97 -23.56 5.45
N ASN A 269 23.91 -24.40 5.87
CA ASN A 269 23.91 -24.95 7.22
C ASN A 269 24.22 -23.86 8.26
N GLY A 270 23.33 -23.69 9.25
CA GLY A 270 23.42 -22.63 10.25
C GLY A 270 24.56 -22.76 11.26
N ARG A 271 25.28 -23.90 11.28
CA ARG A 271 26.37 -24.17 12.25
C ARG A 271 27.76 -24.03 11.66
N ASN A 272 27.91 -24.21 10.35
CA ASN A 272 29.23 -24.22 9.68
C ASN A 272 29.26 -23.45 8.34
N ALA A 273 28.17 -22.74 8.01
CA ALA A 273 27.99 -21.94 6.80
C ALA A 273 28.15 -22.70 5.46
N GLN A 274 28.19 -24.04 5.46
CA GLN A 274 28.32 -24.82 4.22
C GLN A 274 26.98 -24.93 3.48
N PRO A 275 26.94 -24.78 2.14
CA PRO A 275 25.76 -25.09 1.34
C PRO A 275 25.34 -26.57 1.53
N LYS A 276 24.08 -26.79 1.91
CA LYS A 276 23.44 -28.11 1.99
C LYS A 276 22.93 -28.56 0.62
N TRP A 277 22.30 -27.65 -0.11
CA TRP A 277 21.83 -27.87 -1.48
C TRP A 277 21.74 -26.54 -2.27
N ILE A 278 21.72 -26.65 -3.60
CA ILE A 278 21.62 -25.54 -4.55
C ILE A 278 20.54 -25.85 -5.59
N MET A 279 19.56 -24.96 -5.73
CA MET A 279 18.46 -25.04 -6.70
C MET A 279 18.55 -23.91 -7.71
N GLY A 280 18.53 -24.23 -9.00
CA GLY A 280 18.70 -23.26 -10.09
C GLY A 280 20.16 -22.86 -10.35
N GLY A 281 20.36 -22.07 -11.40
CA GLY A 281 21.67 -21.55 -11.82
C GLY A 281 22.67 -22.59 -12.32
N ALA A 282 23.91 -22.15 -12.56
CA ALA A 282 24.99 -22.97 -13.12
C ALA A 282 25.45 -24.14 -12.21
N ARG A 283 25.02 -24.16 -10.94
CA ARG A 283 25.34 -25.20 -9.95
C ARG A 283 24.09 -25.94 -9.45
N ASN A 284 23.00 -25.91 -10.24
CA ASN A 284 21.74 -26.59 -9.92
C ASN A 284 21.94 -28.09 -9.62
N GLN A 285 21.27 -28.57 -8.58
CA GLN A 285 21.27 -29.98 -8.18
C GLN A 285 19.91 -30.66 -8.34
N PHE A 286 18.85 -29.92 -8.68
CA PHE A 286 17.48 -30.44 -8.75
C PHE A 286 17.02 -30.68 -10.19
N THR A 287 16.35 -31.81 -10.42
CA THR A 287 15.67 -32.11 -11.69
C THR A 287 14.25 -31.55 -11.66
N ASP A 288 13.90 -30.71 -12.64
CA ASP A 288 12.51 -30.29 -12.84
C ASP A 288 11.68 -31.47 -13.35
N ILE A 289 10.63 -31.84 -12.60
CA ILE A 289 9.67 -32.89 -12.98
C ILE A 289 8.27 -32.32 -13.31
N THR A 290 8.15 -30.99 -13.40
CA THR A 290 6.94 -30.32 -13.90
C THR A 290 6.72 -30.67 -15.35
N LYS A 291 5.47 -30.96 -15.72
CA LYS A 291 5.11 -31.53 -17.04
C LYS A 291 5.56 -30.70 -18.25
N ASP A 292 5.71 -29.38 -18.07
CA ASP A 292 6.08 -28.40 -19.08
C ASP A 292 7.44 -27.71 -18.82
N GLY A 293 8.21 -28.16 -17.83
CA GLY A 293 9.55 -27.63 -17.53
C GLY A 293 9.56 -26.21 -16.92
N THR A 294 8.47 -25.83 -16.26
CA THR A 294 8.25 -24.46 -15.75
C THR A 294 8.80 -24.19 -14.35
N ALA A 295 9.47 -25.14 -13.67
CA ALA A 295 10.11 -24.87 -12.37
C ALA A 295 11.47 -24.15 -12.50
N THR A 296 11.95 -23.93 -13.73
CA THR A 296 13.07 -23.02 -13.99
C THR A 296 12.64 -21.58 -13.68
N PHE A 297 13.46 -20.84 -12.93
CA PHE A 297 13.24 -19.45 -12.54
C PHE A 297 14.51 -18.61 -12.68
N GLY A 298 14.37 -17.28 -12.71
CA GLY A 298 15.48 -16.34 -12.69
C GLY A 298 15.21 -15.11 -13.55
N PRO A 299 15.69 -13.90 -13.18
CA PRO A 299 16.52 -13.57 -12.02
C PRO A 299 15.71 -13.23 -10.75
N GLN A 300 15.49 -14.21 -9.89
CA GLN A 300 14.42 -14.23 -8.87
C GLN A 300 14.69 -13.38 -7.62
N HIS A 301 13.61 -13.07 -6.89
CA HIS A 301 13.62 -12.39 -5.58
C HIS A 301 12.74 -13.12 -4.56
N HIS A 302 12.97 -12.84 -3.27
CA HIS A 302 12.07 -13.22 -2.16
C HIS A 302 11.85 -14.72 -1.97
N ALA A 303 12.90 -15.54 -2.03
CA ALA A 303 12.78 -16.94 -1.65
C ALA A 303 12.40 -17.03 -0.16
N ARG A 304 11.28 -17.71 0.12
CA ARG A 304 10.78 -17.98 1.48
C ARG A 304 10.31 -19.42 1.57
N ILE A 305 10.58 -20.09 2.70
CA ILE A 305 9.90 -21.33 3.05
C ILE A 305 8.42 -21.02 3.28
N SER A 306 7.53 -21.67 2.51
CA SER A 306 6.06 -21.55 2.64
C SER A 306 5.43 -22.78 3.32
N GLY A 307 6.18 -23.86 3.49
CA GLY A 307 5.74 -25.09 4.12
C GLY A 307 6.84 -26.16 4.13
N LYS A 308 6.52 -27.36 4.60
CA LYS A 308 7.47 -28.48 4.58
C LYS A 308 7.88 -28.77 3.14
N ASN A 309 9.17 -28.59 2.84
CA ASN A 309 9.74 -28.68 1.50
C ASN A 309 9.10 -27.77 0.43
N ARG A 310 8.51 -26.63 0.83
CA ARG A 310 7.93 -25.67 -0.13
C ARG A 310 8.60 -24.31 -0.06
N ILE A 311 8.79 -23.70 -1.22
CA ILE A 311 9.39 -22.38 -1.38
C ILE A 311 8.50 -21.51 -2.25
N THR A 312 8.09 -20.35 -1.74
CA THR A 312 7.58 -19.26 -2.56
C THR A 312 8.71 -18.32 -2.97
N LEU A 313 8.69 -17.83 -4.20
CA LEU A 313 9.61 -16.84 -4.75
C LEU A 313 8.90 -15.96 -5.78
N PHE A 314 9.40 -14.75 -6.01
CA PHE A 314 9.01 -13.94 -7.16
C PHE A 314 9.99 -14.17 -8.29
N ASP A 315 9.52 -14.76 -9.38
CA ASP A 315 10.30 -15.04 -10.57
C ASP A 315 10.18 -13.85 -11.52
N ASN A 316 11.27 -13.09 -11.64
CA ASN A 316 11.32 -11.92 -12.51
C ASN A 316 11.32 -12.30 -13.99
N ALA A 317 11.73 -13.54 -14.34
CA ALA A 317 11.84 -14.12 -15.69
C ALA A 317 12.75 -13.41 -16.71
N GLN A 318 13.04 -12.12 -16.54
CA GLN A 318 13.75 -11.27 -17.50
C GLN A 318 14.57 -10.18 -16.79
N TRP A 319 15.44 -9.51 -17.57
CA TRP A 319 16.29 -8.39 -17.12
C TRP A 319 15.80 -7.00 -17.56
N ASN A 320 14.71 -6.92 -18.33
CA ASN A 320 14.04 -5.68 -18.71
C ASN A 320 12.73 -5.49 -17.93
N ASN A 321 12.14 -4.30 -18.02
CA ASN A 321 10.85 -3.97 -17.43
C ASN A 321 9.81 -3.69 -18.55
N GLY A 322 8.52 -3.65 -18.21
CA GLY A 322 7.43 -3.30 -19.13
C GLY A 322 6.33 -4.37 -19.20
N PHE A 323 5.71 -4.52 -20.37
CA PHE A 323 4.73 -5.58 -20.64
C PHE A 323 5.38 -6.82 -21.26
N CYS A 324 4.83 -8.01 -20.99
CA CYS A 324 5.20 -9.23 -21.71
C CYS A 324 4.34 -9.43 -22.96
N GLU A 325 4.83 -10.23 -23.93
CA GLU A 325 4.14 -10.42 -25.20
C GLU A 325 2.80 -11.17 -25.01
N GLY A 326 1.71 -10.48 -25.38
CA GLY A 326 0.33 -10.91 -25.16
C GLY A 326 -0.16 -10.61 -23.73
N ARG A 327 -1.12 -9.68 -23.62
CA ARG A 327 -1.79 -9.41 -22.34
C ARG A 327 -2.56 -10.66 -21.91
N GLY A 328 -2.25 -11.17 -20.71
CA GLY A 328 -2.81 -12.43 -20.20
C GLY A 328 -2.12 -13.71 -20.69
N SER A 329 -0.98 -13.62 -21.40
CA SER A 329 -0.18 -14.78 -21.76
C SER A 329 0.36 -15.51 -20.53
N LYS A 330 -0.03 -16.77 -20.35
CA LYS A 330 0.74 -17.73 -19.53
C LYS A 330 1.94 -18.19 -20.35
N GLY A 331 3.15 -17.97 -19.85
CA GLY A 331 4.38 -18.34 -20.55
C GLY A 331 5.64 -17.83 -19.84
N GLY A 332 6.77 -18.53 -20.05
CA GLY A 332 8.06 -18.31 -19.37
C GLY A 332 8.83 -17.02 -19.73
N HIS A 333 8.12 -15.95 -20.06
CA HIS A 333 8.68 -14.63 -20.38
C HIS A 333 8.04 -13.48 -19.58
N CYS A 334 6.91 -13.72 -18.92
CA CYS A 334 6.30 -12.78 -17.98
C CYS A 334 6.82 -13.06 -16.57
N SER A 335 6.95 -12.03 -15.73
CA SER A 335 7.22 -12.24 -14.30
C SER A 335 6.01 -12.90 -13.61
N ARG A 336 6.26 -13.67 -12.56
CA ARG A 336 5.24 -14.41 -11.80
C ARG A 336 5.59 -14.53 -10.32
N GLY A 337 4.57 -14.61 -9.47
CA GLY A 337 4.73 -15.34 -8.21
C GLY A 337 4.82 -16.83 -8.51
N LEU A 338 5.71 -17.55 -7.83
CA LEU A 338 5.93 -18.97 -8.01
C LEU A 338 5.97 -19.68 -6.65
N GLU A 339 5.28 -20.81 -6.53
CA GLU A 339 5.48 -21.76 -5.43
C GLU A 339 6.03 -23.08 -6.00
N LEU A 340 7.14 -23.53 -5.42
CA LEU A 340 7.82 -24.79 -5.73
C LEU A 340 7.72 -25.74 -4.55
N GLU A 341 7.60 -27.04 -4.82
CA GLU A 341 7.82 -28.11 -3.86
C GLU A 341 9.00 -28.97 -4.33
N TYR A 342 9.77 -29.51 -3.38
CA TYR A 342 10.99 -30.25 -3.68
C TYR A 342 11.17 -31.51 -2.84
N ASP A 343 11.92 -32.46 -3.40
CA ASP A 343 12.33 -33.69 -2.73
C ASP A 343 13.87 -33.71 -2.65
N LEU A 344 14.41 -33.96 -1.45
CA LEU A 344 15.85 -34.00 -1.16
C LEU A 344 16.47 -35.39 -1.28
N GLU A 345 15.67 -36.45 -1.35
CA GLU A 345 16.12 -37.83 -1.60
C GLU A 345 16.18 -38.08 -3.11
N ALA A 346 15.13 -37.70 -3.84
CA ALA A 346 15.08 -37.78 -5.29
C ALA A 346 15.84 -36.63 -5.99
N MET A 347 16.14 -35.53 -5.28
CA MET A 347 16.68 -34.28 -5.83
C MET A 347 15.84 -33.77 -7.01
N THR A 348 14.53 -33.67 -6.80
CA THR A 348 13.55 -33.19 -7.79
C THR A 348 12.81 -31.96 -7.29
N VAL A 349 12.36 -31.12 -8.21
CA VAL A 349 11.54 -29.94 -7.94
C VAL A 349 10.37 -29.88 -8.91
N TRP A 350 9.22 -29.37 -8.46
CA TRP A 350 8.07 -29.12 -9.32
C TRP A 350 7.30 -27.86 -8.91
N VAL A 351 6.60 -27.27 -9.89
CA VAL A 351 5.68 -26.16 -9.66
C VAL A 351 4.42 -26.65 -8.93
N VAL A 352 4.02 -25.92 -7.89
CA VAL A 352 2.74 -26.09 -7.20
C VAL A 352 1.75 -25.04 -7.67
N ASN A 353 2.15 -23.76 -7.68
CA ASN A 353 1.31 -22.62 -8.01
C ASN A 353 2.08 -21.57 -8.81
N GLU A 354 1.37 -20.86 -9.69
CA GLU A 354 1.87 -19.72 -10.44
C GLU A 354 0.85 -18.59 -10.44
N TRP A 355 1.31 -17.36 -10.18
CA TRP A 355 0.48 -16.17 -10.14
C TRP A 355 1.03 -15.12 -11.10
N TYR A 356 0.32 -14.88 -12.21
CA TYR A 356 0.69 -13.91 -13.24
C TYR A 356 -0.12 -12.60 -13.08
N HIS A 357 0.47 -11.45 -13.44
CA HIS A 357 -0.27 -10.20 -13.45
C HIS A 357 -1.30 -10.20 -14.59
N PRO A 358 -2.57 -9.78 -14.37
CA PRO A 358 -3.62 -9.86 -15.39
C PRO A 358 -3.30 -9.04 -16.65
N GLN A 359 -2.47 -8.00 -16.52
CA GLN A 359 -2.04 -7.16 -17.65
C GLN A 359 -0.84 -7.74 -18.44
N GLY A 360 -0.19 -8.80 -17.94
CA GLY A 360 1.04 -9.36 -18.51
C GLY A 360 2.25 -8.45 -18.30
N LEU A 361 2.94 -8.58 -17.16
CA LEU A 361 4.06 -7.71 -16.80
C LEU A 361 5.42 -8.42 -16.87
N ILE A 362 6.44 -7.61 -17.11
CA ILE A 362 7.84 -7.91 -16.85
C ILE A 362 8.33 -6.90 -15.79
N SER A 363 8.78 -7.43 -14.65
CA SER A 363 9.33 -6.70 -13.52
C SER A 363 10.81 -7.05 -13.35
N ALA A 364 11.72 -6.24 -13.90
CA ALA A 364 13.16 -6.55 -13.97
C ALA A 364 13.84 -6.84 -12.62
N THR A 365 13.31 -6.23 -11.55
CA THR A 365 13.91 -6.25 -10.23
C THR A 365 12.85 -6.30 -9.14
N ARG A 366 13.26 -6.78 -7.94
CA ARG A 366 12.45 -6.78 -6.72
C ARG A 366 11.20 -7.66 -6.90
N GLY A 367 10.17 -7.40 -6.11
CA GLY A 367 8.92 -8.15 -6.14
C GLY A 367 8.97 -9.35 -5.20
N GLY A 368 7.82 -9.76 -4.70
CA GLY A 368 7.74 -10.73 -3.61
C GLY A 368 6.35 -11.33 -3.44
N VAL A 369 6.34 -12.57 -2.97
CA VAL A 369 5.15 -13.36 -2.66
C VAL A 369 4.90 -13.39 -1.14
N GLN A 370 3.64 -13.32 -0.73
CA GLN A 370 3.19 -13.58 0.64
C GLN A 370 1.89 -14.41 0.62
N PRO A 371 1.90 -15.67 1.12
CA PRO A 371 0.69 -16.40 1.46
C PRO A 371 -0.10 -15.73 2.60
N LEU A 372 -1.43 -15.71 2.51
CA LEU A 372 -2.34 -15.01 3.44
C LEU A 372 -3.19 -16.00 4.26
N PRO A 373 -3.72 -15.58 5.44
CA PRO A 373 -4.47 -16.45 6.34
C PRO A 373 -5.70 -17.15 5.74
N ASN A 374 -6.39 -16.52 4.79
CA ASN A 374 -7.54 -17.12 4.10
C ASN A 374 -7.17 -18.09 2.95
N GLY A 375 -5.87 -18.31 2.69
CA GLY A 375 -5.36 -19.11 1.58
C GLY A 375 -5.07 -18.32 0.30
N ASN A 376 -5.46 -17.04 0.24
CA ASN A 376 -5.06 -16.17 -0.87
C ASN A 376 -3.54 -15.90 -0.84
N THR A 377 -3.01 -15.34 -1.92
CA THR A 377 -1.60 -14.94 -2.04
C THR A 377 -1.49 -13.50 -2.53
N LEU A 378 -0.78 -12.66 -1.77
CA LEU A 378 -0.40 -11.30 -2.16
C LEU A 378 0.91 -11.35 -2.96
N ILE A 379 0.91 -10.71 -4.14
CA ILE A 379 2.07 -10.55 -5.01
C ILE A 379 2.39 -9.07 -5.13
N ALA A 380 3.61 -8.67 -4.75
CA ALA A 380 4.17 -7.35 -5.03
C ALA A 380 5.00 -7.41 -6.32
N TRP A 381 4.76 -6.50 -7.26
CA TRP A 381 5.33 -6.54 -8.62
C TRP A 381 6.66 -5.76 -8.78
N GLY A 382 7.32 -5.43 -7.67
CA GLY A 382 8.73 -5.05 -7.67
C GLY A 382 9.01 -3.65 -8.21
N GLN A 383 9.68 -3.57 -9.36
CA GLN A 383 9.90 -2.30 -10.07
C GLN A 383 8.58 -1.70 -10.57
N ASN A 384 7.65 -2.52 -11.07
CA ASN A 384 6.28 -2.07 -11.29
C ASN A 384 5.63 -1.85 -9.92
N ALA A 385 5.21 -0.61 -9.63
CA ALA A 385 4.72 -0.19 -8.31
C ALA A 385 3.28 -0.67 -8.05
N MET A 386 3.06 -1.98 -8.14
CA MET A 386 1.76 -2.63 -8.16
C MET A 386 1.74 -3.80 -7.19
N TYR A 387 0.55 -4.17 -6.73
CA TYR A 387 0.33 -5.40 -5.98
C TYR A 387 -1.02 -6.01 -6.34
N THR A 388 -1.05 -7.34 -6.41
CA THR A 388 -2.27 -8.12 -6.68
C THR A 388 -2.48 -9.17 -5.60
N GLU A 389 -3.74 -9.46 -5.30
CA GLU A 389 -4.11 -10.58 -4.43
C GLU A 389 -4.85 -11.63 -5.26
N HIS A 390 -4.47 -12.89 -5.10
CA HIS A 390 -4.98 -14.04 -5.84
C HIS A 390 -5.61 -15.03 -4.89
N THR A 391 -6.74 -15.63 -5.26
CA THR A 391 -7.35 -16.77 -4.55
C THR A 391 -6.53 -18.06 -4.73
N PRO A 392 -6.81 -19.14 -3.96
CA PRO A 392 -6.15 -20.43 -4.14
C PRO A 392 -6.26 -21.04 -5.55
N ASP A 393 -7.32 -20.73 -6.30
CA ASP A 393 -7.53 -21.15 -7.69
C ASP A 393 -6.99 -20.14 -8.74
N GLY A 394 -6.33 -19.07 -8.28
CA GLY A 394 -5.64 -18.10 -9.14
C GLY A 394 -6.52 -16.97 -9.70
N GLU A 395 -7.71 -16.73 -9.14
CA GLU A 395 -8.49 -15.54 -9.47
C GLU A 395 -7.84 -14.30 -8.83
N VAL A 396 -7.43 -13.33 -9.64
CA VAL A 396 -7.07 -11.99 -9.16
C VAL A 396 -8.30 -11.36 -8.50
N VAL A 397 -8.24 -11.03 -7.22
CA VAL A 397 -9.34 -10.39 -6.45
C VAL A 397 -8.99 -8.97 -6.00
N MET A 398 -7.71 -8.60 -6.01
CA MET A 398 -7.23 -7.23 -5.84
C MET A 398 -6.16 -6.96 -6.91
N ASP A 399 -6.18 -5.78 -7.53
CA ASP A 399 -5.17 -5.27 -8.47
C ASP A 399 -5.07 -3.74 -8.32
N ILE A 400 -3.99 -3.31 -7.67
CA ILE A 400 -3.74 -1.93 -7.25
C ILE A 400 -2.41 -1.43 -7.82
N GLN A 401 -2.42 -0.23 -8.39
CA GLN A 401 -1.24 0.44 -8.95
C GLN A 401 -0.97 1.77 -8.23
N ARG A 402 0.30 2.05 -7.93
CA ARG A 402 0.80 3.29 -7.29
C ARG A 402 1.55 4.21 -8.24
N SER A 403 1.86 3.72 -9.44
CA SER A 403 2.57 4.42 -10.49
C SER A 403 2.36 3.67 -11.80
N LEU A 404 2.80 4.26 -12.90
CA LEU A 404 2.67 3.72 -14.25
C LEU A 404 3.49 2.43 -14.40
N VAL A 405 3.15 1.59 -15.39
CA VAL A 405 4.08 0.59 -15.90
C VAL A 405 5.27 1.32 -16.52
N ASP A 406 6.47 0.98 -16.06
CA ASP A 406 7.75 1.54 -16.51
C ASP A 406 8.28 0.68 -17.66
N GLU A 407 8.15 1.13 -18.91
CA GLU A 407 8.68 0.38 -20.08
C GLU A 407 10.19 0.58 -20.28
N ASP A 408 10.81 1.52 -19.57
CA ASP A 408 12.24 1.80 -19.68
C ASP A 408 13.09 0.83 -18.84
N ARG A 409 14.31 0.58 -19.33
CA ARG A 409 15.24 -0.37 -18.69
C ARG A 409 15.93 0.17 -17.44
N LEU A 410 15.84 1.47 -17.13
CA LEU A 410 16.63 2.11 -16.06
C LEU A 410 15.90 3.25 -15.33
N GLY A 411 15.26 2.95 -14.21
CA GLY A 411 15.36 3.77 -12.99
C GLY A 411 14.66 5.14 -12.97
N HIS A 412 13.83 5.49 -13.96
CA HIS A 412 13.08 6.75 -13.93
C HIS A 412 11.90 6.76 -12.94
N ASN A 413 11.43 5.59 -12.50
CA ASN A 413 10.41 5.50 -11.46
C ASN A 413 11.01 5.41 -10.05
N THR A 414 10.80 6.44 -9.23
CA THR A 414 11.20 6.43 -7.81
C THR A 414 10.19 5.75 -6.88
N LEU A 415 8.95 5.52 -7.35
CA LEU A 415 7.96 4.67 -6.66
C LEU A 415 8.10 3.22 -7.08
N ILE A 416 8.14 2.32 -6.11
CA ILE A 416 8.37 0.88 -6.30
C ILE A 416 7.53 0.05 -5.32
N ALA A 417 7.13 -1.15 -5.73
CA ALA A 417 6.53 -2.15 -4.85
C ALA A 417 7.60 -3.16 -4.41
N TYR A 418 8.65 -2.67 -3.73
CA TYR A 418 9.82 -3.46 -3.33
C TYR A 418 9.41 -4.78 -2.65
N ARG A 419 8.54 -4.64 -1.64
CA ARG A 419 7.72 -5.66 -0.98
C ARG A 419 6.36 -5.02 -0.70
N ALA A 420 5.33 -5.83 -0.59
CA ALA A 420 4.07 -5.48 0.06
C ALA A 420 3.72 -6.62 1.02
N TRP A 421 3.10 -6.29 2.15
CA TRP A 421 2.67 -7.28 3.13
C TRP A 421 1.27 -6.95 3.63
N LYS A 422 0.39 -7.95 3.77
CA LYS A 422 -0.85 -7.82 4.54
C LYS A 422 -0.69 -8.43 5.93
N GLY A 423 -1.28 -7.80 6.94
CA GLY A 423 -1.20 -8.25 8.32
C GLY A 423 -2.01 -7.37 9.28
N ASP A 424 -1.88 -7.67 10.58
CA ASP A 424 -2.51 -6.90 11.65
C ASP A 424 -1.49 -5.97 12.35
N TRP A 425 -1.98 -4.85 12.87
CA TRP A 425 -1.21 -3.88 13.64
C TRP A 425 -2.14 -2.95 14.42
N GLU A 426 -1.86 -2.76 15.71
CA GLU A 426 -2.53 -1.75 16.52
C GLU A 426 -1.53 -0.66 16.89
N GLY A 427 -1.56 0.46 16.16
CA GLY A 427 -0.78 1.67 16.40
C GLY A 427 -1.44 2.59 17.42
N LYS A 428 -0.63 3.04 18.39
CA LYS A 428 -0.97 3.85 19.58
C LYS A 428 0.00 5.05 19.69
N PRO A 429 -0.01 6.00 18.74
CA PRO A 429 0.99 7.08 18.68
C PRO A 429 1.05 7.89 19.98
N THR A 430 2.25 8.35 20.36
CA THR A 430 2.44 9.21 21.56
C THR A 430 2.08 10.68 21.33
N TRP A 431 1.58 11.01 20.14
CA TRP A 431 1.11 12.33 19.73
C TRP A 431 -0.39 12.27 19.43
N GLY A 432 -1.09 13.38 19.62
CA GLY A 432 -2.52 13.50 19.35
C GLY A 432 -2.88 13.72 17.87
N PRO A 433 -4.17 13.75 17.54
CA PRO A 433 -4.66 14.07 16.20
C PRO A 433 -4.41 15.54 15.82
N ASN A 434 -4.20 15.78 14.53
CA ASN A 434 -4.03 17.11 13.93
C ASN A 434 -5.39 17.68 13.48
N ILE A 435 -5.47 19.01 13.39
CA ILE A 435 -6.66 19.74 12.96
C ILE A 435 -6.27 20.96 12.10
N SER A 436 -7.08 21.30 11.11
CA SER A 436 -7.00 22.59 10.40
C SER A 436 -8.39 23.15 10.11
N ALA A 437 -8.45 24.43 9.74
CA ALA A 437 -9.64 25.11 9.24
C ALA A 437 -9.28 25.79 7.92
N ASN A 438 -9.99 25.48 6.83
CA ASN A 438 -9.69 26.00 5.50
C ASN A 438 -10.99 26.40 4.77
N ALA A 439 -11.01 27.60 4.21
CA ALA A 439 -12.10 28.08 3.36
C ALA A 439 -11.92 27.59 1.92
N ASP A 440 -12.99 27.13 1.28
CA ASP A 440 -13.03 26.90 -0.17
C ASP A 440 -13.15 28.23 -0.96
N ALA A 441 -13.00 28.17 -2.28
CA ALA A 441 -13.12 29.34 -3.16
C ALA A 441 -14.53 29.98 -3.16
N SER A 442 -15.54 29.32 -2.58
CA SER A 442 -16.91 29.82 -2.39
C SER A 442 -17.14 30.39 -0.99
N GLY A 443 -16.11 30.41 -0.12
CA GLY A 443 -16.19 30.88 1.26
C GLY A 443 -16.83 29.90 2.24
N ASN A 444 -17.06 28.63 1.86
CA ASN A 444 -17.50 27.61 2.81
C ASN A 444 -16.29 27.13 3.62
N MET A 445 -16.41 27.05 4.94
CA MET A 445 -15.33 26.61 5.81
C MET A 445 -15.38 25.10 6.04
N THR A 446 -14.24 24.43 5.95
CA THR A 446 -14.12 23.00 6.28
C THR A 446 -13.10 22.83 7.40
N ILE A 447 -13.49 22.09 8.45
CA ILE A 447 -12.58 21.65 9.52
C ILE A 447 -12.07 20.26 9.15
N TYR A 448 -10.76 20.12 8.97
CA TYR A 448 -10.13 18.83 8.66
C TYR A 448 -9.48 18.24 9.90
N VAL A 449 -9.51 16.91 10.02
CA VAL A 449 -8.87 16.14 11.09
C VAL A 449 -8.18 14.90 10.53
N SER A 450 -6.98 14.60 11.04
CA SER A 450 -6.26 13.36 10.75
C SER A 450 -5.47 12.90 11.98
N TRP A 451 -5.02 11.65 12.00
CA TRP A 451 -4.16 11.15 13.08
C TRP A 451 -3.18 10.09 12.58
N ASN A 452 -2.01 10.55 12.15
CA ASN A 452 -0.92 9.70 11.69
C ASN A 452 -0.56 8.65 12.75
N GLY A 453 -0.81 7.37 12.47
CA GLY A 453 -0.50 6.23 13.34
C GLY A 453 -1.67 5.67 14.17
N ALA A 454 -2.79 6.36 14.34
CA ALA A 454 -3.85 5.92 15.25
C ALA A 454 -4.83 4.94 14.59
N THR A 455 -4.56 3.64 14.77
CA THR A 455 -5.34 2.54 14.16
C THR A 455 -6.75 2.35 14.74
N ALA A 456 -6.96 2.72 16.01
CA ALA A 456 -8.22 2.48 16.73
C ALA A 456 -9.36 3.44 16.35
N VAL A 457 -9.07 4.55 15.66
CA VAL A 457 -10.08 5.58 15.35
C VAL A 457 -11.12 5.05 14.38
N LYS A 458 -12.38 5.02 14.81
CA LYS A 458 -13.53 4.65 13.97
C LYS A 458 -14.48 5.81 13.71
N ARG A 459 -14.50 6.83 14.59
CA ARG A 459 -15.36 8.01 14.43
C ARG A 459 -14.68 9.27 14.96
N TRP A 460 -15.17 10.40 14.46
CA TRP A 460 -14.76 11.75 14.78
C TRP A 460 -15.97 12.55 15.24
N VAL A 461 -15.86 13.24 16.37
CA VAL A 461 -16.90 14.15 16.85
C VAL A 461 -16.37 15.58 16.84
N LEU A 462 -17.02 16.47 16.08
CA LEU A 462 -16.72 17.89 16.03
C LEU A 462 -17.39 18.62 17.20
N LEU A 463 -16.60 19.39 17.95
CA LEU A 463 -17.04 20.31 18.99
C LEU A 463 -16.82 21.75 18.52
N LEU A 464 -17.79 22.64 18.80
CA LEU A 464 -17.74 24.07 18.47
C LEU A 464 -18.00 24.96 19.70
N SER A 465 -17.32 26.10 19.78
CA SER A 465 -17.50 27.09 20.86
C SER A 465 -17.04 28.49 20.45
N THR A 466 -17.53 29.52 21.12
CA THR A 466 -16.98 30.90 21.08
C THR A 466 -15.88 31.14 22.10
N SER A 467 -15.50 30.12 22.89
CA SER A 467 -14.47 30.24 23.94
C SER A 467 -13.65 28.98 24.12
N LEU A 468 -12.31 29.16 24.18
CA LEU A 468 -11.31 28.13 24.46
C LEU A 468 -11.41 27.55 25.88
N SER A 469 -12.03 28.22 26.85
CA SER A 469 -12.25 27.65 28.19
C SER A 469 -13.49 26.75 28.28
N SER A 470 -14.25 26.62 27.19
CA SER A 470 -15.53 25.89 27.15
C SER A 470 -15.68 25.13 25.82
N LEU A 471 -14.74 24.25 25.49
CA LEU A 471 -14.72 23.42 24.27
C LEU A 471 -14.57 21.94 24.62
N ASN A 472 -15.47 21.48 25.51
CA ASN A 472 -15.65 20.10 25.97
C ASN A 472 -17.13 19.89 26.35
N GLY A 473 -17.59 18.64 26.31
CA GLY A 473 -18.88 18.20 26.81
C GLY A 473 -19.97 18.12 25.73
N PRO A 474 -21.09 17.43 26.00
CA PRO A 474 -22.08 17.09 24.97
C PRO A 474 -22.77 18.32 24.37
N LYS A 475 -22.91 19.39 25.16
CA LYS A 475 -23.48 20.69 24.74
C LYS A 475 -22.64 21.43 23.68
N LYS A 476 -21.44 20.95 23.35
CA LYS A 476 -20.54 21.52 22.35
C LYS A 476 -20.49 20.69 21.06
N VAL A 477 -21.07 19.50 21.05
CA VAL A 477 -21.10 18.63 19.87
C VAL A 477 -21.93 19.28 18.77
N ALA A 478 -21.29 19.44 17.62
CA ALA A 478 -21.88 20.01 16.42
C ALA A 478 -22.21 18.91 15.39
N SER A 479 -21.34 17.92 15.24
CA SER A 479 -21.49 16.84 14.25
C SER A 479 -20.64 15.61 14.62
N GLU A 480 -20.99 14.44 14.08
CA GLU A 480 -20.22 13.19 14.20
C GLU A 480 -20.08 12.56 12.81
N SER A 481 -18.87 12.11 12.46
CA SER A 481 -18.59 11.37 11.23
C SER A 481 -17.87 10.06 11.54
N ARG A 482 -17.94 9.09 10.62
CA ARG A 482 -17.00 7.96 10.63
C ARG A 482 -15.61 8.46 10.24
N ARG A 483 -14.56 7.74 10.61
CA ARG A 483 -13.26 7.91 9.92
C ARG A 483 -13.49 7.55 8.45
N MET A 484 -13.25 8.51 7.57
CA MET A 484 -13.18 8.32 6.13
C MET A 484 -11.75 8.68 5.72
N GLY A 485 -11.07 7.84 4.97
CA GLY A 485 -9.72 8.16 4.51
C GLY A 485 -8.69 8.29 5.65
N PHE A 486 -7.58 8.93 5.34
CA PHE A 486 -6.61 9.43 6.31
C PHE A 486 -7.09 10.72 6.98
N GLU A 487 -7.64 11.64 6.18
CA GLU A 487 -8.20 12.90 6.60
C GLU A 487 -9.73 12.90 6.49
N THR A 488 -10.41 13.43 7.50
CA THR A 488 -11.88 13.58 7.49
C THR A 488 -12.23 15.06 7.60
N GLY A 489 -13.11 15.54 6.71
CA GLY A 489 -13.57 16.93 6.67
C GLY A 489 -14.97 17.10 7.26
N PHE A 490 -15.19 18.22 7.94
CA PHE A 490 -16.51 18.70 8.40
C PHE A 490 -16.80 20.06 7.79
N VAL A 491 -17.78 20.14 6.88
CA VAL A 491 -18.18 21.40 6.24
C VAL A 491 -19.11 22.18 7.16
N LEU A 492 -18.76 23.43 7.45
CA LEU A 492 -19.57 24.34 8.24
C LEU A 492 -20.57 25.10 7.33
N PRO A 493 -21.84 25.27 7.75
CA PRO A 493 -22.80 26.12 7.04
C PRO A 493 -22.38 27.58 7.18
N ARG A 494 -22.59 28.40 6.15
CA ARG A 494 -22.05 29.78 6.03
C ARG A 494 -22.41 30.74 7.18
N ASP A 495 -23.38 30.39 8.01
CA ASP A 495 -23.88 31.09 9.19
C ASP A 495 -23.40 30.43 10.51
N TRP A 496 -22.16 29.92 10.57
CA TRP A 496 -21.60 29.38 11.81
C TRP A 496 -21.26 30.49 12.81
N ASP A 497 -21.83 30.43 14.03
CA ASP A 497 -21.57 31.42 15.10
C ASP A 497 -20.36 31.07 16.00
N ALA A 498 -19.60 30.02 15.67
CA ALA A 498 -18.49 29.54 16.49
C ALA A 498 -17.15 30.22 16.13
N THR A 499 -16.31 30.45 17.13
CA THR A 499 -14.95 30.98 16.96
C THR A 499 -13.91 29.85 16.88
N PHE A 500 -14.11 28.78 17.67
CA PHE A 500 -13.17 27.69 17.83
C PHE A 500 -13.82 26.33 17.56
N ALA A 501 -13.07 25.46 16.88
CA ALA A 501 -13.39 24.06 16.66
C ALA A 501 -12.38 23.13 17.34
N ARG A 502 -12.81 21.94 17.76
CA ARG A 502 -11.98 20.84 18.28
C ARG A 502 -12.61 19.53 17.84
N VAL A 503 -11.83 18.49 17.60
CA VAL A 503 -12.36 17.17 17.27
C VAL A 503 -11.92 16.13 18.31
N ALA A 504 -12.86 15.26 18.73
CA ALA A 504 -12.58 14.09 19.55
C ALA A 504 -12.55 12.82 18.68
N ALA A 505 -11.58 11.95 18.93
CA ALA A 505 -11.43 10.64 18.29
C ALA A 505 -12.12 9.56 19.12
N LEU A 506 -12.97 8.76 18.48
CA LEU A 506 -13.70 7.66 19.12
C LEU A 506 -13.29 6.31 18.53
N ASP A 507 -13.18 5.31 19.40
CA ASP A 507 -12.90 3.93 19.03
C ASP A 507 -14.16 3.17 18.54
N LYS A 508 -14.04 1.85 18.34
CA LYS A 508 -15.16 0.97 17.96
C LYS A 508 -16.29 0.91 19.02
N ASN A 509 -15.96 1.07 20.30
CA ASN A 509 -16.90 1.06 21.42
C ASN A 509 -17.56 2.44 21.68
N GLY A 510 -17.07 3.49 21.01
CA GLY A 510 -17.47 4.87 21.23
C GLY A 510 -16.88 5.46 22.51
N GLU A 511 -15.70 5.00 22.92
CA GLU A 511 -14.85 5.60 23.94
C GLU A 511 -13.95 6.66 23.32
N ILE A 512 -13.68 7.75 24.04
CA ILE A 512 -12.79 8.82 23.57
C ILE A 512 -11.34 8.36 23.77
N ILE A 513 -10.61 8.21 22.68
CA ILE A 513 -9.20 7.77 22.68
C ILE A 513 -8.20 8.90 22.47
N GLY A 514 -8.67 10.10 22.12
CA GLY A 514 -7.85 11.30 22.00
C GLY A 514 -8.65 12.50 21.52
N SER A 515 -8.05 13.68 21.54
CA SER A 515 -8.66 14.89 21.00
C SER A 515 -7.62 15.84 20.41
N THR A 516 -8.04 16.67 19.45
CA THR A 516 -7.17 17.67 18.84
C THR A 516 -6.92 18.83 19.80
N PRO A 517 -5.91 19.68 19.55
CA PRO A 517 -5.95 21.08 19.96
C PRO A 517 -7.20 21.79 19.43
N ALA A 518 -7.47 23.01 19.87
CA ALA A 518 -8.47 23.86 19.22
C ALA A 518 -7.89 24.56 17.99
N VAL A 519 -8.71 24.78 16.97
CA VAL A 519 -8.42 25.68 15.85
C VAL A 519 -9.36 26.88 15.91
N ASP A 520 -8.82 28.09 15.77
CA ASP A 520 -9.59 29.29 15.47
C ASP A 520 -10.08 29.21 14.02
N ILE A 521 -11.40 29.21 13.84
CA ILE A 521 -12.04 28.85 12.57
C ILE A 521 -11.77 29.91 11.49
N ALA A 522 -11.61 31.18 11.87
CA ALA A 522 -11.42 32.28 10.92
C ALA A 522 -9.96 32.47 10.50
N THR A 523 -9.01 32.19 11.40
CA THR A 523 -7.58 32.44 11.18
C THR A 523 -6.75 31.17 10.94
N GLY A 524 -7.30 30.00 11.25
CA GLY A 524 -6.57 28.72 11.26
C GLY A 524 -5.58 28.57 12.42
N ALA A 525 -5.55 29.51 13.38
CA ALA A 525 -4.60 29.48 14.49
C ALA A 525 -4.86 28.29 15.43
N ILE A 526 -3.79 27.57 15.81
CA ILE A 526 -3.87 26.39 16.67
C ILE A 526 -3.62 26.77 18.13
N HIS A 527 -4.53 26.38 19.01
CA HIS A 527 -4.49 26.64 20.44
C HIS A 527 -4.45 25.33 21.24
N ALA A 528 -3.35 25.11 21.97
CA ALA A 528 -3.27 24.01 22.94
C ALA A 528 -4.27 24.25 24.09
N LEU A 529 -4.90 23.17 24.56
CA LEU A 529 -5.86 23.21 25.67
C LEU A 529 -5.33 22.38 26.84
N ALA A 530 -5.41 22.93 28.05
CA ALA A 530 -4.96 22.26 29.29
C ALA A 530 -5.98 21.22 29.83
N TYR A 531 -6.92 20.77 29.01
CA TYR A 531 -7.98 19.84 29.38
C TYR A 531 -8.39 18.97 28.18
N GLU A 532 -8.69 17.70 28.46
CA GLU A 532 -9.20 16.76 27.46
C GLU A 532 -10.71 16.87 27.23
N VAL A 533 -11.18 16.29 26.13
CA VAL A 533 -12.62 16.07 25.93
C VAL A 533 -13.05 14.88 26.79
N SER A 534 -13.82 15.14 27.84
CA SER A 534 -14.22 14.13 28.83
C SER A 534 -15.54 13.43 28.50
N SER A 535 -16.38 14.01 27.65
CA SER A 535 -17.59 13.35 27.14
C SER A 535 -18.12 14.03 25.87
N VAL A 536 -18.68 13.22 24.97
CA VAL A 536 -19.36 13.67 23.74
C VAL A 536 -20.77 13.10 23.59
N ARG A 537 -21.18 12.15 24.43
CA ARG A 537 -22.53 11.56 24.35
C ARG A 537 -23.56 12.53 24.92
N VAL A 538 -24.50 12.95 24.10
CA VAL A 538 -25.72 13.64 24.56
C VAL A 538 -26.65 12.57 25.12
N ASP A 539 -27.15 12.74 26.36
CA ASP A 539 -28.16 11.83 26.90
C ASP A 539 -29.37 11.78 25.96
N GLU A 540 -29.89 10.57 25.67
CA GLU A 540 -30.95 10.36 24.66
C GLU A 540 -32.25 11.13 24.95
N SER A 541 -32.44 11.62 26.19
CA SER A 541 -33.52 12.55 26.57
C SER A 541 -33.41 13.97 25.98
N ALA A 542 -32.31 14.32 25.31
CA ALA A 542 -32.07 15.66 24.76
C ALA A 542 -31.78 15.60 23.25
N SER A 543 -32.84 15.38 22.45
CA SER A 543 -32.77 15.44 20.98
C SER A 543 -32.45 16.86 20.47
N ALA A 544 -31.17 17.18 20.32
CA ALA A 544 -30.73 18.31 19.54
C ALA A 544 -30.62 17.91 18.06
N ASN A 545 -31.41 18.54 17.18
CA ASN A 545 -31.23 18.39 15.74
C ASN A 545 -29.78 18.77 15.38
N PRO A 546 -29.03 17.93 14.66
CA PRO A 546 -27.69 18.29 14.19
C PRO A 546 -27.81 19.48 13.21
N LYS A 547 -27.21 20.61 13.58
CA LYS A 547 -27.18 21.84 12.78
C LYS A 547 -26.21 21.80 11.58
N TYR A 548 -25.38 20.75 11.49
CA TYR A 548 -24.17 20.74 10.66
C TYR A 548 -24.12 19.47 9.80
N CYS A 549 -24.05 19.64 8.48
CA CYS A 549 -23.94 18.53 7.53
C CYS A 549 -22.55 17.88 7.56
N VAL A 550 -22.54 16.55 7.60
CA VAL A 550 -21.35 15.74 7.34
C VAL A 550 -21.27 15.50 5.83
N THR A 551 -20.13 15.79 5.20
CA THR A 551 -19.87 15.27 3.85
C THR A 551 -19.58 13.78 3.98
N SER A 552 -20.32 12.96 3.25
CA SER A 552 -20.14 11.51 3.25
C SER A 552 -19.70 11.04 1.87
N VAL A 553 -18.72 10.14 1.85
CA VAL A 553 -18.52 9.23 0.73
C VAL A 553 -18.75 7.82 1.26
N SER A 554 -19.78 7.14 0.75
CA SER A 554 -19.91 5.71 0.95
C SER A 554 -18.98 4.99 -0.03
N SER A 555 -17.85 4.44 0.46
CA SER A 555 -17.01 3.51 -0.30
C SER A 555 -17.67 2.14 -0.52
N THR A 556 -18.84 1.89 0.08
CA THR A 556 -19.63 0.65 -0.06
C THR A 556 -20.38 0.56 -1.40
N ALA A 557 -19.70 0.86 -2.50
CA ALA A 557 -20.20 0.73 -3.87
C ALA A 557 -19.21 0.05 -4.84
N TYR A 558 -18.21 -0.67 -4.32
CA TYR A 558 -17.47 -1.68 -5.10
C TYR A 558 -18.29 -2.98 -5.20
N GLY A 559 -19.47 -2.87 -5.82
CA GLY A 559 -20.26 -4.03 -6.21
C GLY A 559 -19.70 -4.67 -7.48
N ASN A 560 -19.58 -5.99 -7.49
CA ASN A 560 -19.09 -6.86 -8.57
C ASN A 560 -19.05 -6.21 -9.97
N ILE A 561 -17.85 -5.84 -10.42
CA ILE A 561 -17.59 -5.46 -11.82
C ILE A 561 -17.55 -6.76 -12.64
N GLY A 562 -18.73 -7.28 -12.95
CA GLY A 562 -18.95 -8.42 -13.84
C GLY A 562 -19.64 -7.98 -15.12
N ASP A 563 -18.99 -8.23 -16.25
CA ASP A 563 -19.53 -8.20 -17.62
C ASP A 563 -20.08 -6.84 -18.15
N ILE A 564 -19.24 -6.12 -18.89
CA ILE A 564 -19.60 -4.87 -19.58
C ILE A 564 -20.37 -5.20 -20.86
N SER A 565 -21.66 -5.54 -20.75
CA SER A 565 -22.52 -5.71 -21.92
C SER A 565 -23.99 -5.26 -21.77
N SER A 566 -24.44 -4.73 -20.62
CA SER A 566 -25.69 -3.93 -20.56
C SER A 566 -25.93 -3.16 -19.24
N MET A 567 -25.59 -1.87 -19.18
CA MET A 567 -26.28 -0.88 -18.30
C MET A 567 -26.12 0.56 -18.84
N PRO A 568 -27.06 1.49 -18.54
CA PRO A 568 -27.13 2.79 -19.22
C PRO A 568 -26.15 3.82 -18.64
N LEU A 569 -25.69 4.75 -19.50
CA LEU A 569 -24.86 5.89 -19.10
C LEU A 569 -25.54 6.74 -18.02
N TYR A 570 -24.93 6.84 -16.84
CA TYR A 570 -25.11 8.00 -15.98
C TYR A 570 -24.18 9.12 -16.46
N LEU A 571 -24.70 9.94 -17.38
CA LEU A 571 -24.02 11.12 -17.89
C LEU A 571 -23.91 12.16 -16.77
N ALA A 572 -22.70 12.68 -16.52
CA ALA A 572 -22.48 13.76 -15.56
C ALA A 572 -23.27 15.01 -15.98
N CYS A 573 -24.14 15.50 -15.09
CA CYS A 573 -25.03 16.62 -15.40
C CYS A 573 -24.30 17.96 -15.23
N ALA A 574 -23.74 18.47 -16.32
CA ALA A 574 -23.25 19.84 -16.42
C ALA A 574 -24.32 20.76 -17.05
N THR A 575 -24.27 22.04 -16.66
CA THR A 575 -25.05 23.19 -17.17
C THR A 575 -26.50 23.36 -16.68
N SER A 576 -26.75 24.49 -16.02
CA SER A 576 -27.66 25.52 -16.56
C SER A 576 -27.52 26.83 -15.79
N VAL A 577 -26.84 27.82 -16.37
CA VAL A 577 -26.96 29.24 -15.95
C VAL A 577 -28.16 29.83 -16.69
N GLY A 578 -29.19 30.23 -15.94
CA GLY A 578 -30.38 30.84 -16.54
C GLY A 578 -30.16 32.32 -16.89
N LEU A 579 -29.97 32.62 -18.17
CA LEU A 579 -30.11 33.99 -18.68
C LEU A 579 -31.58 34.20 -19.08
N ALA A 580 -32.24 35.21 -18.50
CA ALA A 580 -33.62 35.53 -18.85
C ALA A 580 -33.71 36.30 -20.17
N ILE A 581 -34.57 35.85 -21.08
CA ILE A 581 -35.24 36.65 -22.12
C ILE A 581 -36.61 36.00 -22.39
N ALA A 582 -37.66 36.81 -22.44
CA ALA A 582 -39.01 36.37 -22.76
C ALA A 582 -39.33 36.60 -24.24
N LEU A 583 -40.01 35.66 -24.89
CA LEU A 583 -40.91 35.87 -26.04
C LEU A 583 -41.74 34.60 -26.28
N GLY A 584 -43.00 34.77 -26.71
CA GLY A 584 -44.01 33.70 -26.73
C GLY A 584 -44.29 33.07 -28.10
N TYR A 585 -45.54 32.57 -28.25
CA TYR A 585 -46.10 31.69 -29.30
C TYR A 585 -45.75 30.20 -29.12
N VAL A 586 -46.65 29.27 -28.76
CA VAL A 586 -48.03 28.90 -29.21
C VAL A 586 -48.05 27.94 -30.41
N LEU A 587 -48.29 26.65 -30.11
CA LEU A 587 -48.84 25.57 -30.99
C LEU A 587 -47.99 25.24 -32.26
N GLN A 588 -48.00 24.05 -32.88
CA GLN A 588 -48.98 22.97 -32.92
C GLN A 588 -48.39 21.65 -33.50
N THR A 589 -48.78 20.49 -32.94
CA THR A 589 -49.01 19.17 -33.60
C THR A 589 -47.93 18.34 -34.37
N ARG A 590 -47.92 17.04 -33.98
CA ARG A 590 -47.93 15.80 -34.81
C ARG A 590 -46.64 15.25 -35.47
N GLN A 591 -46.16 14.16 -34.86
CA GLN A 591 -45.61 12.95 -35.52
C GLN A 591 -46.75 12.06 -36.12
N PRO A 592 -46.47 10.89 -36.76
CA PRO A 592 -45.44 10.58 -37.79
C PRO A 592 -45.97 9.64 -38.92
N SER A 593 -45.20 9.37 -40.00
CA SER A 593 -45.23 8.04 -40.67
C SER A 593 -44.06 7.73 -41.65
N LYS A 594 -43.40 6.59 -41.40
CA LYS A 594 -42.84 5.54 -42.31
C LYS A 594 -42.17 5.87 -43.68
N LYS A 595 -40.95 5.32 -43.84
CA LYS A 595 -40.37 4.45 -44.92
C LYS A 595 -40.90 4.62 -46.38
N MET A 596 -40.10 4.55 -47.45
CA MET A 596 -39.05 3.53 -47.72
C MET A 596 -38.13 3.84 -48.94
N SER A 597 -36.98 3.13 -49.01
CA SER A 597 -36.22 2.66 -50.20
C SER A 597 -35.34 3.57 -51.08
N ALA A 598 -34.16 3.00 -51.41
CA ALA A 598 -33.21 3.27 -52.50
C ALA A 598 -32.40 4.59 -52.44
N ILE A 599 -31.10 4.63 -52.76
CA ILE A 599 -30.17 3.62 -53.33
C ILE A 599 -29.02 3.35 -52.35
#